data_AF-A0A9D8RE74-F1
#
_entry.id   AF-A0A9D8RE74-F1
#
_cell.length_a   1.000
_cell.length_b   1.000
_cell.length_c   1.000
_cell.angle_alpha   90.00
_cell.angle_beta   90.00
_cell.angle_gamma   90.00
#
_symmetry.space_group_name_H-M   'P 1'
#
loop_
_entity.id
_entity.type
_entity.pdbx_description
1 polymer ?
#
loop_
_entity_poly.entity_id
_entity_poly.type
_entity_poly.pdbx_seq_one_letter_code
_entity_poly.pdbx_strand_id
1 'polypeptide(L)'
;MELSVTQLNNYIKSVFVAEEMLHNVLLTGEVSGVSVRGSSVWFILRDREAAVPCVCWDKARCVVKDGDQVTLRGSVDYWQKAGKINFNVHALVKSGTGALLEQLKALTEKLKQEGLFDKKQALPTKVKRIGVVSSRYGAVIHDIMTVTRRRNPVVDIVLYPAAVQGENAAREICAGIAYFNRTKKVDLIIVARGGGSNEDLSCFNLESVARAVAGSELPIVAAVGHETDFTLTDYVADLRAPTPSAAAEMVVPELISEKDVALRLWKEMKYAITSRLAQVRTKALGFMNLFPKDFVAVAKDGQVVKSVKALHPKDKLQICFNDGRIGVTVDE
;
A
#
# COMPACT_ATOMS: atom_id res chain seq x y z
N MET A 1 -13.69 12.37 -51.60
CA MET A 1 -15.12 12.31 -51.27
C MET A 1 -15.61 13.74 -51.12
N GLU A 2 -16.49 14.19 -51.99
CA GLU A 2 -17.10 15.53 -51.90
C GLU A 2 -18.48 15.39 -51.27
N LEU A 3 -18.76 16.16 -50.21
CA LEU A 3 -20.06 16.19 -49.52
C LEU A 3 -20.56 17.63 -49.51
N SER A 4 -21.85 17.83 -49.78
CA SER A 4 -22.51 19.10 -49.52
C SER A 4 -22.62 19.36 -48.01
N VAL A 5 -22.73 20.63 -47.62
CA VAL A 5 -22.90 21.04 -46.21
C VAL A 5 -24.10 20.34 -45.56
N THR A 6 -25.19 20.17 -46.29
CA THR A 6 -26.38 19.45 -45.84
C THR A 6 -26.09 17.97 -45.60
N GLN A 7 -25.36 17.32 -46.51
CA GLN A 7 -24.98 15.91 -46.36
C GLN A 7 -24.06 15.71 -45.16
N LEU A 8 -23.10 16.61 -44.93
CA LEU A 8 -22.21 16.57 -43.77
C LEU A 8 -22.99 16.68 -42.45
N ASN A 9 -23.88 17.68 -42.31
CA ASN A 9 -24.65 17.88 -41.07
C ASN A 9 -25.66 16.75 -40.81
N ASN A 10 -26.23 16.17 -41.87
CA ASN A 10 -27.09 14.99 -41.75
C ASN A 10 -26.31 13.77 -41.30
N TYR A 11 -25.10 13.57 -41.83
CA TYR A 11 -24.22 12.49 -41.42
C TYR A 11 -23.83 12.61 -39.95
N ILE A 12 -23.39 13.80 -39.50
CA ILE A 12 -23.05 14.05 -38.09
C ILE A 12 -24.26 13.72 -37.20
N LYS A 13 -25.46 14.22 -37.52
CA LYS A 13 -26.65 13.87 -36.74
C LYS A 13 -26.90 12.36 -36.67
N SER A 14 -26.72 11.64 -37.79
CA SER A 14 -26.93 10.19 -37.79
C SER A 14 -25.97 9.46 -36.85
N VAL A 15 -24.74 9.95 -36.70
CA VAL A 15 -23.77 9.41 -35.72
C VAL A 15 -24.26 9.63 -34.29
N PHE A 16 -24.72 10.84 -33.96
CA PHE A 16 -25.24 11.14 -32.62
C PHE A 16 -26.50 10.32 -32.28
N VAL A 17 -27.36 10.07 -33.27
CA VAL A 17 -28.59 9.26 -33.09
C VAL A 17 -28.29 7.76 -33.00
N ALA A 18 -27.24 7.27 -33.67
CA ALA A 18 -26.85 5.87 -33.61
C ALA A 18 -26.14 5.50 -32.30
N GLU A 19 -25.51 6.48 -31.63
CA GLU A 19 -24.73 6.26 -30.42
C GLU A 19 -25.61 6.26 -29.16
N GLU A 20 -25.97 5.07 -28.68
CA GLU A 20 -26.84 4.88 -27.52
C GLU A 20 -26.31 5.54 -26.25
N MET A 21 -24.99 5.63 -26.10
CA MET A 21 -24.33 6.28 -24.96
C MET A 21 -24.70 7.77 -24.83
N LEU A 22 -25.11 8.43 -25.92
CA LEU A 22 -25.45 9.86 -25.93
C LEU A 22 -26.91 10.16 -25.59
N HIS A 23 -27.75 9.12 -25.43
CA HIS A 23 -29.18 9.29 -25.17
C HIS A 23 -29.55 9.38 -23.69
N ASN A 24 -28.70 8.91 -22.77
CA ASN A 24 -28.99 8.91 -21.33
C ASN A 24 -27.75 9.32 -20.50
N VAL A 25 -27.24 10.51 -20.79
CA VAL A 25 -26.01 11.05 -20.18
C VAL A 25 -26.35 11.80 -18.91
N LEU A 26 -25.48 11.67 -17.90
CA LEU A 26 -25.47 12.50 -16.71
C LEU A 26 -24.35 13.55 -16.83
N LEU A 27 -24.70 14.83 -16.74
CA LEU A 27 -23.76 15.94 -16.78
C LEU A 27 -23.82 16.73 -15.48
N THR A 28 -22.66 17.05 -14.92
CA THR A 28 -22.54 17.86 -13.70
C THR A 28 -21.81 19.16 -13.99
N GLY A 29 -22.34 20.28 -13.52
CA GLY A 29 -21.69 21.57 -13.73
C GLY A 29 -22.42 22.72 -13.07
N GLU A 30 -21.87 23.91 -13.24
CA GLU A 30 -22.44 25.16 -12.78
C GLU A 30 -23.33 25.77 -13.88
N VAL A 31 -24.50 26.25 -13.50
CA VAL A 31 -25.45 26.90 -14.39
C VAL A 31 -25.07 28.36 -14.62
N SER A 32 -25.06 28.80 -15.87
CA SER A 32 -24.83 30.20 -16.25
C SER A 32 -25.74 30.64 -17.40
N GLY A 33 -26.12 31.92 -17.40
CA GLY A 33 -26.87 32.53 -18.50
C GLY A 33 -28.29 31.96 -18.68
N VAL A 34 -29.03 31.78 -17.58
CA VAL A 34 -30.41 31.26 -17.61
C VAL A 34 -31.35 32.22 -18.35
N SER A 35 -32.04 31.71 -19.37
CA SER A 35 -33.05 32.43 -20.16
C SER A 35 -34.33 31.59 -20.28
N VAL A 36 -35.44 32.14 -19.79
CA VAL A 36 -36.76 31.49 -19.84
C VAL A 36 -37.57 32.06 -21.01
N ARG A 37 -38.06 31.19 -21.90
CA ARG A 37 -38.89 31.56 -23.06
C ARG A 37 -40.13 30.67 -23.12
N GLY A 38 -41.28 31.21 -22.74
CA GLY A 38 -42.53 30.44 -22.67
C GLY A 38 -42.41 29.29 -21.67
N SER A 39 -42.59 28.06 -22.14
CA SER A 39 -42.44 26.82 -21.35
C SER A 39 -41.01 26.26 -21.34
N SER A 40 -40.08 26.82 -22.14
CA SER A 40 -38.71 26.31 -22.25
C SER A 40 -37.71 27.15 -21.45
N VAL A 41 -36.72 26.48 -20.85
CA VAL A 41 -35.61 27.08 -20.12
C VAL A 41 -34.31 26.74 -20.85
N TRP A 42 -33.55 27.77 -21.18
CA TRP A 42 -32.24 27.67 -21.83
C TRP A 42 -31.18 28.13 -20.85
N PHE A 43 -30.06 27.42 -20.77
CA PHE A 43 -28.93 27.82 -19.92
C PHE A 43 -27.65 27.15 -20.44
N ILE A 44 -26.50 27.58 -19.92
CA ILE A 44 -25.21 26.96 -20.24
C ILE A 44 -24.72 26.25 -18.99
N LEU A 45 -24.45 24.95 -19.11
CA LEU A 45 -23.77 24.18 -18.08
C LEU A 45 -22.26 24.27 -18.32
N ARG A 46 -21.50 24.69 -17.30
CA ARG A 46 -20.05 24.85 -17.38
C ARG A 46 -19.34 23.98 -16.35
N ASP A 47 -18.16 23.52 -16.71
CA ASP A 47 -17.17 23.00 -15.78
C ASP A 47 -15.91 23.88 -15.82
N ARG A 48 -14.75 23.37 -15.37
CA ARG A 48 -13.50 24.15 -15.33
C ARG A 48 -12.90 24.42 -16.70
N GLU A 49 -13.20 23.61 -17.70
CA GLU A 49 -12.52 23.60 -19.01
C GLU A 49 -13.47 23.80 -20.18
N ALA A 50 -14.75 23.43 -20.03
CA ALA A 50 -15.71 23.37 -21.11
C ALA A 50 -17.11 23.90 -20.70
N ALA A 51 -17.91 24.18 -21.72
CA ALA A 51 -19.27 24.66 -21.57
C ALA A 51 -20.16 24.03 -22.64
N VAL A 52 -21.37 23.61 -22.24
CA VAL A 52 -22.37 23.04 -23.15
C VAL A 52 -23.71 23.79 -23.02
N PRO A 53 -24.34 24.20 -24.13
CA PRO A 53 -25.69 24.74 -24.11
C PRO A 53 -26.71 23.66 -23.74
N CYS A 54 -27.60 23.97 -22.81
CA CYS A 54 -28.67 23.10 -22.36
C CYS A 54 -30.04 23.72 -22.63
N VAL A 55 -31.00 22.87 -22.96
CA VAL A 55 -32.40 23.24 -23.10
C VAL A 55 -33.27 22.27 -22.32
N CYS A 56 -34.25 22.82 -21.62
CA CYS A 56 -35.30 22.08 -20.96
C CYS A 56 -36.64 22.57 -21.49
N TRP A 57 -37.43 21.67 -22.06
CA TRP A 57 -38.71 22.02 -22.71
C TRP A 57 -39.87 22.21 -21.72
N ASP A 58 -39.70 21.74 -20.49
CA ASP A 58 -40.68 21.85 -19.42
C ASP A 58 -40.11 22.66 -18.25
N LYS A 59 -40.53 23.92 -18.16
CA LYS A 59 -40.15 24.86 -17.10
C LYS A 59 -40.45 24.33 -15.70
N ALA A 60 -41.49 23.53 -15.50
CA ALA A 60 -41.82 22.99 -14.18
C ALA A 60 -40.76 21.99 -13.69
N ARG A 61 -40.06 21.32 -14.61
CA ARG A 61 -39.00 20.34 -14.30
C ARG A 61 -37.62 20.96 -14.11
N CYS A 62 -37.41 22.17 -14.62
CA CYS A 62 -36.10 22.82 -14.64
C CYS A 62 -36.16 24.22 -14.02
N VAL A 63 -36.20 24.25 -12.69
CA VAL A 63 -36.12 25.49 -11.91
C VAL A 63 -34.67 25.72 -11.48
N VAL A 64 -33.89 26.44 -12.28
CA VAL A 64 -32.47 26.75 -12.01
C VAL A 64 -32.22 28.25 -11.93
N LYS A 65 -31.15 28.64 -11.24
CA LYS A 65 -30.61 30.00 -11.19
C LYS A 65 -29.15 30.01 -11.64
N ASP A 66 -28.68 31.17 -12.09
CA ASP A 66 -27.25 31.36 -12.35
C ASP A 66 -26.46 31.10 -11.05
N GLY A 67 -25.38 30.33 -11.16
CA GLY A 67 -24.54 29.87 -10.05
C GLY A 67 -25.01 28.57 -9.38
N ASP A 68 -26.16 27.99 -9.77
CA ASP A 68 -26.59 26.70 -9.23
C ASP A 68 -25.67 25.57 -9.75
N GLN A 69 -25.12 24.75 -8.84
CA GLN A 69 -24.51 23.48 -9.21
C GLN A 69 -25.62 22.44 -9.43
N VAL A 70 -25.63 21.78 -10.59
CA VAL A 70 -26.70 20.82 -10.96
C VAL A 70 -26.12 19.55 -11.58
N THR A 71 -26.87 18.46 -11.42
CA THR A 71 -26.70 17.23 -12.19
C THR A 71 -27.89 17.11 -13.14
N LEU A 72 -27.62 17.10 -14.44
CA LEU A 72 -28.61 16.97 -15.50
C LEU A 72 -28.60 15.55 -16.02
N ARG A 73 -29.77 14.97 -16.22
CA ARG A 73 -29.97 13.73 -16.98
C ARG A 73 -30.65 14.09 -18.30
N GLY A 74 -30.07 13.66 -19.41
CA GLY A 74 -30.52 14.12 -20.71
C GLY A 74 -29.90 13.39 -21.89
N SER A 75 -30.16 13.93 -23.07
CA SER A 75 -29.63 13.42 -24.34
C SER A 75 -28.89 14.53 -25.07
N VAL A 76 -27.79 14.19 -25.73
CA VAL A 76 -27.08 15.12 -26.62
C VAL A 76 -27.84 15.19 -27.94
N ASP A 77 -28.12 16.41 -28.42
CA ASP A 77 -28.78 16.65 -29.70
C ASP A 77 -27.90 17.57 -30.59
N TYR A 78 -27.92 17.31 -31.89
CA TYR A 78 -27.18 18.10 -32.87
C TYR A 78 -28.14 18.86 -33.79
N TRP A 79 -28.11 20.19 -33.68
CA TRP A 79 -28.96 21.07 -34.46
C TRP A 79 -28.42 21.29 -35.87
N GLN A 80 -28.89 20.47 -36.82
CA GLN A 80 -28.42 20.43 -38.22
C GLN A 80 -28.41 21.79 -38.94
N LYS A 81 -29.37 22.68 -38.64
CA LYS A 81 -29.48 23.98 -39.33
C LYS A 81 -28.38 24.97 -38.94
N ALA A 82 -27.90 24.88 -37.70
CA ALA A 82 -26.86 25.79 -37.19
C ALA A 82 -25.52 25.10 -36.91
N GLY A 83 -25.46 23.77 -37.05
CA GLY A 83 -24.27 22.96 -36.80
C GLY A 83 -23.82 22.97 -35.34
N LYS A 84 -24.73 23.09 -34.38
CA LYS A 84 -24.42 23.22 -32.94
C LYS A 84 -24.92 22.03 -32.14
N ILE A 85 -24.16 21.69 -31.09
CA ILE A 85 -24.54 20.68 -30.09
C ILE A 85 -25.33 21.36 -28.98
N ASN A 86 -26.44 20.73 -28.58
CA ASN A 86 -27.23 21.11 -27.42
C ASN A 86 -27.48 19.88 -26.54
N PHE A 87 -27.74 20.10 -25.26
CA PHE A 87 -28.14 19.05 -24.33
C PHE A 87 -29.63 19.20 -23.98
N ASN A 88 -30.43 18.20 -24.33
CA ASN A 88 -31.84 18.12 -23.95
C ASN A 88 -31.96 17.54 -22.54
N VAL A 89 -32.43 18.36 -21.60
CA VAL A 89 -32.59 17.98 -20.20
C VAL A 89 -33.94 17.30 -20.00
N HIS A 90 -33.90 16.04 -19.53
CA HIS A 90 -35.09 15.25 -19.20
C HIS A 90 -35.40 15.28 -17.70
N ALA A 91 -34.35 15.26 -16.88
CA ALA A 91 -34.46 15.40 -15.43
C ALA A 91 -33.32 16.26 -14.89
N LEU A 92 -33.62 17.03 -13.87
CA LEU A 92 -32.68 17.93 -13.22
C LEU A 92 -32.69 17.67 -11.72
N VAL A 93 -31.53 17.40 -11.17
CA VAL A 93 -31.32 17.33 -9.73
C VAL A 93 -30.40 18.49 -9.38
N LYS A 94 -30.89 19.44 -8.57
CA LYS A 94 -30.00 20.43 -7.98
C LYS A 94 -28.99 19.67 -7.14
N SER A 95 -27.71 19.85 -7.47
CA SER A 95 -26.65 19.19 -6.75
C SER A 95 -26.53 19.86 -5.38
N GLY A 96 -27.28 19.36 -4.39
CA GLY A 96 -27.00 19.56 -2.97
C GLY A 96 -25.62 19.03 -2.54
N THR A 97 -24.88 18.42 -3.48
CA THR A 97 -23.51 17.93 -3.35
C THR A 97 -22.48 19.01 -3.06
N GLY A 98 -22.77 20.30 -3.32
CA GLY A 98 -21.95 21.40 -2.82
C GLY A 98 -21.93 21.42 -1.29
N ALA A 99 -23.10 21.33 -0.66
CA ALA A 99 -23.23 21.28 0.80
C ALA A 99 -22.61 20.00 1.39
N LEU A 100 -22.78 18.84 0.75
CA LEU A 100 -22.18 17.59 1.26
C LEU A 100 -20.64 17.61 1.13
N LEU A 101 -20.11 18.09 0.00
CA LEU A 101 -18.66 18.22 -0.19
C LEU A 101 -18.08 19.31 0.73
N GLU A 102 -18.81 20.40 0.95
CA GLU A 102 -18.44 21.46 1.89
C GLU A 102 -18.49 20.96 3.34
N GLN A 103 -19.51 20.19 3.71
CA GLN A 103 -19.60 19.50 5.01
C GLN A 103 -18.45 18.51 5.19
N LEU A 104 -18.12 17.74 4.15
CA LEU A 104 -16.98 16.82 4.20
C LEU A 104 -15.67 17.59 4.35
N LYS A 105 -15.44 18.65 3.57
CA LYS A 105 -14.25 19.51 3.70
C LYS A 105 -14.14 20.14 5.09
N ALA A 106 -15.24 20.69 5.61
CA ALA A 106 -15.32 21.27 6.94
C ALA A 106 -15.04 20.23 8.02
N LEU A 107 -15.57 19.01 7.86
CA LEU A 107 -15.31 17.89 8.76
C LEU A 107 -13.85 17.43 8.69
N THR A 108 -13.28 17.28 7.48
CA THR A 108 -11.86 16.96 7.29
C THR A 108 -10.98 17.98 7.99
N GLU A 109 -11.25 19.27 7.81
CA GLU A 109 -10.47 20.34 8.42
C GLU A 109 -10.64 20.37 9.94
N LYS A 110 -11.86 20.17 10.46
CA LYS A 110 -12.13 20.03 11.90
C LYS A 110 -11.32 18.88 12.52
N LEU A 111 -11.39 17.68 11.93
CA LEU A 111 -10.70 16.51 12.45
C LEU A 111 -9.17 16.64 12.36
N LYS A 112 -8.68 17.32 11.31
CA LYS A 112 -7.27 17.67 11.16
C LYS A 112 -6.81 18.66 12.24
N GLN A 113 -7.59 19.70 12.53
CA GLN A 113 -7.30 20.67 13.60
C GLN A 113 -7.32 20.04 14.99
N GLU A 114 -8.17 19.04 15.22
CA GLU A 114 -8.16 18.22 16.43
C GLU A 114 -6.97 17.24 16.51
N GLY A 115 -6.13 17.18 15.47
CA GLY A 115 -4.92 16.34 15.41
C GLY A 115 -5.19 14.86 15.22
N LEU A 116 -6.38 14.45 14.76
CA LEU A 116 -6.72 13.03 14.58
C LEU A 116 -5.91 12.37 13.47
N PHE A 117 -5.39 13.14 12.51
CA PHE A 117 -4.66 12.60 11.37
C PHE A 117 -3.20 12.26 11.71
N ASP A 118 -2.68 12.84 12.78
CA ASP A 118 -1.31 12.64 13.26
C ASP A 118 -1.21 11.54 14.33
N LYS A 119 -2.36 11.12 14.90
CA LYS A 119 -2.44 10.04 15.90
C LYS A 119 -2.33 8.67 15.22
N LYS A 120 -1.12 8.33 14.77
CA LYS A 120 -0.83 7.04 14.13
C LYS A 120 0.06 6.15 14.99
N GLN A 121 -0.34 4.89 15.13
CA GLN A 121 0.38 3.83 15.82
C GLN A 121 1.25 3.06 14.84
N ALA A 122 2.44 2.65 15.30
CA ALA A 122 3.30 1.78 14.51
C ALA A 122 2.69 0.38 14.42
N LEU A 123 2.78 -0.23 13.22
CA LEU A 123 2.33 -1.60 13.03
C LEU A 123 3.21 -2.60 13.81
N PRO A 124 2.62 -3.66 14.41
CA PRO A 124 3.38 -4.67 15.12
C PRO A 124 4.33 -5.41 14.18
N THR A 125 5.57 -5.62 14.60
CA THR A 125 6.57 -6.39 13.82
C THR A 125 6.28 -7.89 13.76
N LYS A 126 5.48 -8.40 14.70
CA LYS A 126 5.07 -9.80 14.79
C LYS A 126 3.56 -9.89 14.88
N VAL A 127 2.92 -10.10 13.75
CA VAL A 127 1.47 -10.31 13.66
C VAL A 127 1.20 -11.81 13.72
N LYS A 128 0.47 -12.25 14.74
CA LYS A 128 -0.01 -13.63 14.91
C LYS A 128 -1.49 -13.73 14.57
N ARG A 129 -2.27 -12.67 14.81
CA ARG A 129 -3.71 -12.69 14.56
C ARG A 129 -4.23 -11.34 14.11
N ILE A 130 -5.01 -11.37 13.04
CA ILE A 130 -5.56 -10.19 12.37
C ILE A 130 -7.07 -10.15 12.63
N GLY A 131 -7.56 -9.02 13.15
CA GLY A 131 -8.99 -8.74 13.17
C GLY A 131 -9.41 -8.16 11.83
N VAL A 132 -10.51 -8.62 11.25
CA VAL A 132 -11.05 -8.07 9.99
C VAL A 132 -12.47 -7.60 10.27
N VAL A 133 -12.75 -6.33 10.00
CA VAL A 133 -14.10 -5.76 10.02
C VAL A 133 -14.54 -5.59 8.57
N SER A 134 -15.40 -6.50 8.11
CA SER A 134 -15.92 -6.49 6.74
C SER A 134 -17.17 -7.34 6.61
N SER A 135 -17.78 -7.34 5.42
CA SER A 135 -18.94 -8.17 5.13
C SER A 135 -18.60 -9.66 5.22
N ARG A 136 -19.51 -10.45 5.81
CA ARG A 136 -19.37 -11.91 5.89
C ARG A 136 -19.34 -12.59 4.52
N TYR A 137 -20.05 -12.01 3.57
CA TYR A 137 -20.20 -12.51 2.21
C TYR A 137 -19.49 -11.53 1.27
N GLY A 138 -18.48 -11.98 0.54
CA GLY A 138 -17.77 -11.15 -0.42
C GLY A 138 -16.35 -11.61 -0.71
N ALA A 139 -15.79 -11.15 -1.84
CA ALA A 139 -14.42 -11.46 -2.24
C ALA A 139 -13.38 -10.98 -1.22
N VAL A 140 -13.65 -9.89 -0.49
CA VAL A 140 -12.74 -9.26 0.48
C VAL A 140 -12.13 -10.24 1.47
N ILE A 141 -12.96 -11.03 2.15
CA ILE A 141 -12.45 -11.95 3.17
C ILE A 141 -11.68 -13.10 2.53
N HIS A 142 -12.10 -13.54 1.33
CA HIS A 142 -11.38 -14.56 0.57
C HIS A 142 -10.03 -14.05 0.07
N ASP A 143 -9.95 -12.80 -0.36
CA ASP A 143 -8.73 -12.13 -0.79
C ASP A 143 -7.71 -12.02 0.35
N ILE A 144 -8.15 -11.49 1.50
CA ILE A 144 -7.34 -11.40 2.71
C ILE A 144 -6.88 -12.80 3.14
N MET A 145 -7.78 -13.79 3.14
CA MET A 145 -7.45 -15.16 3.53
C MET A 145 -6.44 -15.79 2.57
N THR A 146 -6.60 -15.62 1.27
CA THR A 146 -5.71 -16.19 0.25
C THR A 146 -4.31 -15.62 0.38
N VAL A 147 -4.18 -14.30 0.49
CA VAL A 147 -2.87 -13.64 0.66
C VAL A 147 -2.23 -14.04 1.99
N THR A 148 -3.00 -14.05 3.08
CA THR A 148 -2.50 -14.46 4.40
C THR A 148 -1.98 -15.88 4.38
N ARG A 149 -2.75 -16.84 3.82
CA ARG A 149 -2.35 -18.26 3.77
C ARG A 149 -1.14 -18.49 2.88
N ARG A 150 -1.03 -17.77 1.76
CA ARG A 150 0.15 -17.82 0.87
C ARG A 150 1.40 -17.31 1.58
N ARG A 151 1.29 -16.22 2.32
CA ARG A 151 2.44 -15.51 2.92
C ARG A 151 2.88 -16.10 4.25
N ASN A 152 1.92 -16.45 5.12
CA ASN A 152 2.18 -17.09 6.39
C ASN A 152 0.93 -17.83 6.91
N PRO A 153 0.85 -19.16 6.76
CA PRO A 153 -0.32 -19.93 7.16
C PRO A 153 -0.55 -19.96 8.68
N VAL A 154 0.44 -19.59 9.50
CA VAL A 154 0.37 -19.58 10.98
C VAL A 154 -0.40 -18.36 11.51
N VAL A 155 -0.63 -17.34 10.68
CA VAL A 155 -1.38 -16.15 11.08
C VAL A 155 -2.88 -16.45 11.09
N ASP A 156 -3.53 -16.20 12.22
CA ASP A 156 -4.98 -16.36 12.39
C ASP A 156 -5.73 -15.14 11.86
N ILE A 157 -6.93 -15.35 11.31
CA ILE A 157 -7.85 -14.29 10.90
C ILE A 157 -9.11 -14.41 11.72
N VAL A 158 -9.52 -13.32 12.37
CA VAL A 158 -10.78 -13.21 13.12
C VAL A 158 -11.66 -12.19 12.43
N LEU A 159 -12.73 -12.67 11.79
CA LEU A 159 -13.72 -11.80 11.15
C LEU A 159 -14.76 -11.32 12.15
N TYR A 160 -14.95 -10.01 12.23
CA TYR A 160 -16.16 -9.39 12.75
C TYR A 160 -17.06 -9.02 11.56
N PRO A 161 -18.21 -9.70 11.38
CA PRO A 161 -19.11 -9.40 10.28
C PRO A 161 -19.76 -8.03 10.49
N ALA A 162 -19.54 -7.11 9.56
CA ALA A 162 -20.16 -5.79 9.53
C ALA A 162 -20.65 -5.46 8.12
N ALA A 163 -21.80 -4.80 8.03
CA ALA A 163 -22.24 -4.12 6.84
C ALA A 163 -21.23 -3.03 6.50
N VAL A 164 -20.67 -3.09 5.28
CA VAL A 164 -19.69 -2.12 4.77
C VAL A 164 -20.34 -1.11 3.81
N GLN A 165 -21.66 -1.09 3.81
CA GLN A 165 -22.52 -0.25 2.98
C GLN A 165 -23.93 -0.15 3.59
N GLY A 166 -24.65 0.91 3.23
CA GLY A 166 -25.99 1.20 3.76
C GLY A 166 -26.00 1.88 5.14
N GLU A 167 -27.20 2.21 5.62
CA GLU A 167 -27.42 3.10 6.78
C GLU A 167 -26.83 2.56 8.10
N ASN A 168 -26.80 1.24 8.29
CA ASN A 168 -26.28 0.62 9.51
C ASN A 168 -24.75 0.40 9.49
N ALA A 169 -24.09 0.59 8.35
CA ALA A 169 -22.69 0.22 8.17
C ALA A 169 -21.76 0.89 9.17
N ALA A 170 -21.90 2.20 9.36
CA ALA A 170 -21.05 2.95 10.28
C ALA A 170 -21.17 2.43 11.73
N ARG A 171 -22.39 2.08 12.17
CA ARG A 171 -22.62 1.54 13.51
C ARG A 171 -21.94 0.18 13.68
N GLU A 172 -22.04 -0.69 12.68
CA GLU A 172 -21.45 -2.03 12.71
C GLU A 172 -19.93 -1.99 12.62
N ILE A 173 -19.36 -1.09 11.80
CA ILE A 173 -17.91 -0.86 11.72
C ILE A 173 -17.38 -0.40 13.09
N CYS A 174 -18.00 0.62 13.70
CA CYS A 174 -17.62 1.09 15.02
C CYS A 174 -17.75 -0.02 16.09
N ALA A 175 -18.80 -0.84 16.03
CA ALA A 175 -18.98 -1.98 16.93
C ALA A 175 -17.89 -3.04 16.77
N GLY A 176 -17.46 -3.32 15.53
CA GLY A 176 -16.36 -4.22 15.24
C GLY A 176 -15.01 -3.73 15.79
N ILE A 177 -14.71 -2.44 15.58
CA ILE A 177 -13.51 -1.81 16.15
C ILE A 177 -13.54 -1.87 17.69
N ALA A 178 -14.67 -1.51 18.31
CA ALA A 178 -14.83 -1.57 19.76
C ALA A 178 -14.72 -3.01 20.29
N TYR A 179 -15.24 -4.01 19.57
CA TYR A 179 -15.14 -5.41 19.94
C TYR A 179 -13.68 -5.89 20.00
N PHE A 180 -12.88 -5.56 18.98
CA PHE A 180 -11.46 -5.95 18.95
C PHE A 180 -10.65 -5.22 20.02
N ASN A 181 -10.88 -3.92 20.22
CA ASN A 181 -10.25 -3.16 21.30
C ASN A 181 -10.59 -3.70 22.69
N ARG A 182 -11.84 -4.12 22.92
CA ARG A 182 -12.26 -4.71 24.20
C ARG A 182 -11.65 -6.10 24.43
N THR A 183 -11.64 -6.94 23.40
CA THR A 183 -11.18 -8.33 23.55
C THR A 183 -9.66 -8.45 23.53
N LYS A 184 -8.95 -7.55 22.84
CA LYS A 184 -7.49 -7.55 22.63
C LYS A 184 -6.95 -8.92 22.20
N LYS A 185 -7.78 -9.67 21.47
CA LYS A 185 -7.44 -11.01 20.98
C LYS A 185 -6.71 -10.99 19.64
N VAL A 186 -6.52 -9.82 19.03
CA VAL A 186 -5.88 -9.63 17.73
C VAL A 186 -4.78 -8.57 17.89
N ASP A 187 -3.76 -8.61 17.03
CA ASP A 187 -2.62 -7.70 17.10
C ASP A 187 -2.87 -6.39 16.35
N LEU A 188 -3.74 -6.42 15.33
CA LEU A 188 -4.18 -5.28 14.54
C LEU A 188 -5.55 -5.56 13.91
N ILE A 189 -6.17 -4.52 13.39
CA ILE A 189 -7.50 -4.58 12.75
C ILE A 189 -7.37 -4.10 11.30
N ILE A 190 -7.97 -4.82 10.36
CA ILE A 190 -8.18 -4.37 8.99
C ILE A 190 -9.66 -4.00 8.84
N VAL A 191 -9.92 -2.75 8.44
CA VAL A 191 -11.26 -2.31 8.02
C VAL A 191 -11.28 -2.31 6.51
N ALA A 192 -12.04 -3.21 5.91
CA ALA A 192 -11.99 -3.46 4.46
C ALA A 192 -13.36 -3.45 3.80
N ARG A 193 -13.42 -2.90 2.59
CA ARG A 193 -14.58 -2.96 1.69
C ARG A 193 -14.15 -3.59 0.36
N GLY A 194 -15.06 -4.30 -0.29
CA GLY A 194 -14.86 -4.87 -1.64
C GLY A 194 -15.25 -3.91 -2.75
N GLY A 195 -15.04 -4.34 -4.00
CA GLY A 195 -15.45 -3.60 -5.18
C GLY A 195 -16.95 -3.33 -5.21
N GLY A 196 -17.32 -2.09 -5.50
CA GLY A 196 -18.68 -1.58 -5.64
C GLY A 196 -18.63 -0.15 -6.19
N SER A 197 -19.76 0.42 -6.61
CA SER A 197 -19.80 1.80 -7.12
C SER A 197 -19.29 2.79 -6.05
N ASN A 198 -18.71 3.91 -6.51
CA ASN A 198 -18.23 5.01 -5.66
C ASN A 198 -19.33 5.62 -4.78
N GLU A 199 -20.60 5.36 -5.12
CA GLU A 199 -21.79 5.84 -4.44
C GLU A 199 -21.97 5.26 -3.02
N ASP A 200 -21.21 4.22 -2.62
CA ASP A 200 -21.40 3.52 -1.34
C ASP A 200 -20.24 3.68 -0.31
N LEU A 201 -19.35 4.67 -0.51
CA LEU A 201 -18.26 4.97 0.44
C LEU A 201 -18.65 5.90 1.59
N SER A 202 -19.91 6.37 1.61
CA SER A 202 -20.38 7.42 2.53
C SER A 202 -20.19 7.08 4.01
N CYS A 203 -20.38 5.81 4.39
CA CYS A 203 -20.23 5.37 5.78
C CYS A 203 -18.80 5.56 6.31
N PHE A 204 -17.78 5.51 5.45
CA PHE A 204 -16.37 5.72 5.79
C PHE A 204 -15.97 7.21 5.87
N ASN A 205 -16.89 8.12 5.49
CA ASN A 205 -16.75 9.57 5.61
C ASN A 205 -17.55 10.16 6.78
N LEU A 206 -18.05 9.32 7.70
CA LEU A 206 -18.74 9.79 8.90
C LEU A 206 -17.75 10.05 10.04
N GLU A 207 -18.02 11.11 10.80
CA GLU A 207 -17.23 11.50 11.98
C GLU A 207 -17.13 10.36 13.01
N SER A 208 -18.21 9.59 13.19
CA SER A 208 -18.24 8.47 14.12
C SER A 208 -17.21 7.38 13.78
N VAL A 209 -17.07 7.02 12.51
CA VAL A 209 -16.11 6.02 12.04
C VAL A 209 -14.69 6.58 12.14
N ALA A 210 -14.47 7.83 11.70
CA ALA A 210 -13.17 8.47 11.81
C ALA A 210 -12.66 8.54 13.26
N ARG A 211 -13.54 8.89 14.21
CA ARG A 211 -13.21 8.91 15.65
C ARG A 211 -12.98 7.52 16.21
N ALA A 212 -13.77 6.52 15.79
CA ALA A 212 -13.58 5.13 16.22
C ALA A 212 -12.22 4.58 15.76
N VAL A 213 -11.80 4.92 14.53
CA VAL A 213 -10.50 4.51 13.99
C VAL A 213 -9.35 5.22 14.72
N ALA A 214 -9.38 6.56 14.78
CA ALA A 214 -8.33 7.35 15.44
C ALA A 214 -8.21 7.06 16.95
N GLY A 215 -9.30 6.61 17.58
CA GLY A 215 -9.36 6.27 19.01
C GLY A 215 -9.07 4.81 19.33
N SER A 216 -8.72 3.98 18.34
CA SER A 216 -8.43 2.56 18.55
C SER A 216 -7.13 2.37 19.33
N GLU A 217 -7.09 1.44 20.29
CA GLU A 217 -5.88 1.02 21.01
C GLU A 217 -5.07 -0.03 20.23
N LEU A 218 -5.68 -0.65 19.21
CA LEU A 218 -5.02 -1.55 18.28
C LEU A 218 -4.79 -0.82 16.95
N PRO A 219 -3.63 -1.03 16.29
CA PRO A 219 -3.38 -0.44 14.98
C PRO A 219 -4.44 -0.85 13.95
N ILE A 220 -4.92 0.11 13.16
CA ILE A 220 -5.93 -0.07 12.11
C ILE A 220 -5.32 0.17 10.73
N VAL A 221 -5.54 -0.80 9.84
CA VAL A 221 -5.29 -0.68 8.41
C VAL A 221 -6.61 -0.47 7.67
N ALA A 222 -6.72 0.65 6.95
CA ALA A 222 -7.86 0.93 6.09
C ALA A 222 -7.62 0.36 4.68
N ALA A 223 -8.57 -0.43 4.19
CA ALA A 223 -8.55 -1.06 2.86
C ALA A 223 -9.91 -0.86 2.18
N VAL A 224 -10.31 0.41 2.05
CA VAL A 224 -11.68 0.81 1.71
C VAL A 224 -11.80 1.36 0.28
N GLY A 225 -10.86 2.21 -0.14
CA GLY A 225 -10.89 2.88 -1.46
C GLY A 225 -9.84 2.36 -2.44
N HIS A 226 -10.07 2.59 -3.74
CA HIS A 226 -9.05 2.42 -4.78
C HIS A 226 -8.06 3.59 -4.73
N GLU A 227 -6.99 3.57 -5.54
CA GLU A 227 -5.92 4.58 -5.47
C GLU A 227 -6.42 6.04 -5.55
N THR A 228 -7.54 6.31 -6.22
CA THR A 228 -8.12 7.65 -6.41
C THR A 228 -9.15 8.07 -5.35
N ASP A 229 -9.73 7.14 -4.60
CA ASP A 229 -10.84 7.42 -3.69
C ASP A 229 -10.33 7.46 -2.24
N PHE A 230 -10.19 8.67 -1.69
CA PHE A 230 -9.79 8.87 -0.29
C PHE A 230 -11.01 9.14 0.58
N THR A 231 -11.11 8.39 1.68
CA THR A 231 -12.12 8.58 2.71
C THR A 231 -11.52 9.17 3.99
N LEU A 232 -12.34 9.73 4.86
CA LEU A 232 -11.88 10.15 6.20
C LEU A 232 -11.23 9.00 6.96
N THR A 233 -11.78 7.79 6.84
CA THR A 233 -11.22 6.56 7.42
C THR A 233 -9.79 6.33 6.94
N ASP A 234 -9.48 6.55 5.67
CA ASP A 234 -8.11 6.41 5.13
C ASP A 234 -7.14 7.44 5.72
N TYR A 235 -7.62 8.66 5.99
CA TYR A 235 -6.78 9.72 6.57
C TYR A 235 -6.41 9.43 8.03
N VAL A 236 -7.37 8.94 8.82
CA VAL A 236 -7.18 8.67 10.25
C VAL A 236 -6.56 7.30 10.54
N ALA A 237 -6.59 6.36 9.61
CA ALA A 237 -5.99 5.05 9.82
C ALA A 237 -4.45 5.11 9.93
N ASP A 238 -3.91 4.15 10.69
CA ASP A 238 -2.47 4.02 10.92
C ASP A 238 -1.73 3.68 9.63
N LEU A 239 -2.34 2.83 8.80
CA LEU A 239 -1.88 2.52 7.45
C LEU A 239 -3.05 2.46 6.48
N ARG A 240 -2.86 3.04 5.29
CA ARG A 240 -3.77 2.89 4.16
C ARG A 240 -3.25 1.79 3.22
N ALA A 241 -4.14 0.91 2.81
CA ALA A 241 -3.90 -0.09 1.78
C ALA A 241 -4.85 0.14 0.59
N PRO A 242 -4.36 0.05 -0.67
CA PRO A 242 -5.17 0.31 -1.85
C PRO A 242 -6.20 -0.80 -2.16
N THR A 243 -6.00 -2.01 -1.62
CA THR A 243 -6.92 -3.14 -1.78
C THR A 243 -6.89 -4.02 -0.53
N PRO A 244 -7.94 -4.84 -0.28
CA PRO A 244 -7.92 -5.82 0.79
C PRO A 244 -6.74 -6.81 0.71
N SER A 245 -6.39 -7.25 -0.50
CA SER A 245 -5.21 -8.09 -0.75
C SER A 245 -3.91 -7.39 -0.35
N ALA A 246 -3.74 -6.13 -0.75
CA ALA A 246 -2.57 -5.34 -0.38
C ALA A 246 -2.50 -5.09 1.13
N ALA A 247 -3.65 -4.94 1.80
CA ALA A 247 -3.69 -4.81 3.26
C ALA A 247 -3.13 -6.05 3.94
N ALA A 248 -3.58 -7.24 3.51
CA ALA A 248 -3.03 -8.51 4.00
C ALA A 248 -1.54 -8.64 3.68
N GLU A 249 -1.11 -8.20 2.49
CA GLU A 249 0.28 -8.20 2.11
C GLU A 249 1.13 -7.30 3.02
N MET A 250 0.68 -6.10 3.32
CA MET A 250 1.42 -5.15 4.16
C MET A 250 1.56 -5.59 5.62
N VAL A 251 0.58 -6.32 6.15
CA VAL A 251 0.56 -6.68 7.59
C VAL A 251 1.02 -8.10 7.89
N VAL A 252 0.89 -9.03 6.97
CA VAL A 252 1.26 -10.43 7.21
C VAL A 252 2.77 -10.58 7.03
N PRO A 253 3.53 -10.96 8.07
CA PRO A 253 4.96 -11.20 7.93
C PRO A 253 5.17 -12.40 7.01
N GLU A 254 6.14 -12.32 6.12
CA GLU A 254 6.54 -13.47 5.30
C GLU A 254 7.07 -14.58 6.20
N LEU A 255 6.51 -15.79 6.07
CA LEU A 255 7.07 -16.95 6.73
C LEU A 255 8.37 -17.28 6.00
N ILE A 256 9.49 -16.88 6.61
CA ILE A 256 10.83 -17.29 6.15
C ILE A 256 10.80 -18.82 6.07
N SER A 257 11.05 -19.36 4.88
CA SER A 257 10.95 -20.81 4.70
C SER A 257 11.96 -21.50 5.62
N GLU A 258 11.62 -22.67 6.17
CA GLU A 258 12.56 -23.47 6.95
C GLU A 258 13.86 -23.71 6.19
N LYS A 259 13.77 -23.77 4.85
CA LYS A 259 14.90 -23.85 3.93
C LYS A 259 15.79 -22.61 4.00
N ASP A 260 15.24 -21.41 4.07
CA ASP A 260 16.01 -20.16 4.17
C ASP A 260 16.69 -20.01 5.54
N VAL A 261 16.00 -20.42 6.61
CA VAL A 261 16.59 -20.49 7.95
C VAL A 261 17.74 -21.50 7.96
N ALA A 262 17.52 -22.70 7.42
CA ALA A 262 18.55 -23.74 7.32
C ALA A 262 19.73 -23.29 6.44
N LEU A 263 19.47 -22.62 5.31
CA LEU A 263 20.52 -22.11 4.42
C LEU A 263 21.35 -21.02 5.10
N ARG A 264 20.71 -20.16 5.89
CA ARG A 264 21.38 -19.12 6.67
C ARG A 264 22.28 -19.74 7.75
N LEU A 265 21.73 -20.64 8.57
CA LEU A 265 22.49 -21.35 9.60
C LEU A 265 23.66 -22.14 8.99
N TRP A 266 23.45 -22.79 7.85
CA TRP A 266 24.50 -23.50 7.13
C TRP A 266 25.62 -22.57 6.65
N LYS A 267 25.29 -21.39 6.11
CA LYS A 267 26.29 -20.38 5.69
C LYS A 267 27.10 -19.87 6.88
N GLU A 268 26.44 -19.54 7.98
CA GLU A 268 27.08 -19.08 9.22
C GLU A 268 28.03 -20.14 9.80
N MET A 269 27.57 -21.40 9.87
CA MET A 269 28.37 -22.53 10.35
C MET A 269 29.57 -22.83 9.42
N LYS A 270 29.36 -22.81 8.10
CA LYS A 270 30.44 -22.97 7.12
C LYS A 270 31.51 -21.90 7.28
N TYR A 271 31.10 -20.64 7.43
CA TYR A 271 32.02 -19.51 7.63
C TYR A 271 32.83 -19.68 8.93
N ALA A 272 32.17 -20.03 10.04
CA ALA A 272 32.81 -20.29 11.32
C ALA A 272 33.85 -21.43 11.24
N ILE A 273 33.52 -22.53 10.56
CA ILE A 273 34.45 -23.65 10.35
C ILE A 273 35.64 -23.22 9.48
N THR A 274 35.38 -22.55 8.35
CA THR A 274 36.46 -22.13 7.43
C THR A 274 37.42 -21.13 8.06
N SER A 275 36.90 -20.16 8.81
CA SER A 275 37.71 -19.20 9.56
C SER A 275 38.52 -19.87 10.65
N ARG A 276 37.95 -20.85 11.37
CA ARG A 276 38.67 -21.61 12.39
C ARG A 276 39.78 -22.47 11.78
N LEU A 277 39.50 -23.17 10.68
CA LEU A 277 40.51 -23.95 9.95
C LEU A 277 41.64 -23.06 9.43
N ALA A 278 41.33 -21.88 8.89
CA ALA A 278 42.34 -20.92 8.46
C ALA A 278 43.22 -20.46 9.65
N GLN A 279 42.62 -20.12 10.79
CA GLN A 279 43.37 -19.76 12.00
C GLN A 279 44.28 -20.89 12.50
N VAL A 280 43.78 -22.13 12.55
CA VAL A 280 44.57 -23.30 12.96
C VAL A 280 45.70 -23.57 11.97
N ARG A 281 45.43 -23.45 10.66
CA ARG A 281 46.44 -23.61 9.61
C ARG A 281 47.54 -22.54 9.71
N THR A 282 47.18 -21.28 9.95
CA THR A 282 48.16 -20.20 10.18
C THR A 282 48.98 -20.44 11.45
N LYS A 283 48.38 -20.92 12.54
CA LYS A 283 49.11 -21.29 13.76
C LYS A 283 50.05 -22.48 13.54
N ALA A 284 49.61 -23.51 12.84
CA ALA A 284 50.42 -24.69 12.54
C ALA A 284 51.59 -24.37 11.59
N LEU A 285 51.35 -23.53 10.57
CA LEU A 285 52.41 -23.04 9.67
C LEU A 285 53.36 -22.09 10.38
N GLY A 286 52.87 -21.27 11.31
CA GLY A 286 53.71 -20.44 12.19
C GLY A 286 54.65 -21.26 13.07
N PHE A 287 54.22 -22.45 13.50
CA PHE A 287 55.08 -23.42 14.21
C PHE A 287 56.07 -24.15 13.29
N MET A 288 55.68 -24.46 12.04
CA MET A 288 56.55 -25.16 11.08
C MET A 288 57.59 -24.27 10.40
N ASN A 289 57.48 -22.95 10.50
CA ASN A 289 58.46 -22.00 9.95
C ASN A 289 59.51 -21.52 10.98
N LEU A 290 59.58 -22.10 12.17
CA LEU A 290 60.62 -21.74 13.14
C LEU A 290 61.99 -22.35 12.84
N PHE A 291 62.10 -23.31 11.92
CA PHE A 291 63.38 -23.95 11.60
C PHE A 291 63.43 -24.48 10.15
N PRO A 292 64.14 -23.80 9.22
CA PRO A 292 64.35 -24.31 7.86
C PRO A 292 65.23 -25.58 7.89
N LYS A 293 64.98 -26.49 6.94
CA LYS A 293 65.45 -27.90 6.90
C LYS A 293 66.98 -28.14 6.84
N ASP A 294 67.83 -27.12 6.96
CA ASP A 294 69.22 -27.18 6.51
C ASP A 294 70.28 -26.94 7.60
N PHE A 295 70.04 -27.32 8.85
CA PHE A 295 71.06 -27.22 9.91
C PHE A 295 71.17 -28.50 10.75
N VAL A 296 72.37 -28.74 11.29
CA VAL A 296 72.74 -29.88 12.12
C VAL A 296 73.27 -29.36 13.46
N ALA A 297 72.74 -29.87 14.57
CA ALA A 297 73.21 -29.53 15.91
C ALA A 297 74.41 -30.41 16.30
N VAL A 298 75.45 -29.80 16.86
CA VAL A 298 76.71 -30.49 17.25
C VAL A 298 77.01 -30.16 18.72
N ALA A 299 77.42 -31.16 19.50
CA ALA A 299 77.86 -30.98 20.89
C ALA A 299 79.28 -30.37 20.95
N LYS A 300 79.67 -29.84 22.11
CA LYS A 300 80.98 -29.16 22.32
C LYS A 300 82.20 -30.06 22.07
N ASP A 301 82.03 -31.37 22.05
CA ASP A 301 83.07 -32.38 21.75
C ASP A 301 83.15 -32.76 20.26
N GLY A 302 82.32 -32.15 19.41
CA GLY A 302 82.31 -32.35 17.96
C GLY A 302 81.41 -33.50 17.48
N GLN A 303 80.64 -34.16 18.35
CA GLN A 303 79.69 -35.19 17.92
C GLN A 303 78.38 -34.61 17.39
N VAL A 304 77.92 -35.12 16.26
CA VAL A 304 76.66 -34.73 15.61
C VAL A 304 75.46 -35.29 16.37
N VAL A 305 74.59 -34.43 16.88
CA VAL A 305 73.38 -34.83 17.62
C VAL A 305 72.25 -35.06 16.61
N LYS A 306 71.90 -36.33 16.37
CA LYS A 306 70.94 -36.73 15.32
C LYS A 306 69.46 -36.47 15.65
N SER A 307 69.10 -35.97 16.84
CA SER A 307 67.70 -35.65 17.17
C SER A 307 67.55 -34.61 18.28
N VAL A 308 66.70 -33.61 18.03
CA VAL A 308 66.40 -32.48 18.95
C VAL A 308 65.71 -32.95 20.25
N LYS A 309 65.13 -34.16 20.28
CA LYS A 309 64.48 -34.71 21.48
C LYS A 309 65.44 -35.09 22.63
N ALA A 310 66.75 -35.12 22.36
CA ALA A 310 67.76 -35.52 23.34
C ALA A 310 68.48 -34.35 24.03
N LEU A 311 68.07 -33.10 23.77
CA LEU A 311 68.72 -31.91 24.32
C LEU A 311 68.02 -31.44 25.61
N HIS A 312 68.81 -31.14 26.64
CA HIS A 312 68.31 -30.60 27.91
C HIS A 312 68.19 -29.07 27.83
N PRO A 313 67.20 -28.44 28.49
CA PRO A 313 66.98 -26.98 28.43
C PRO A 313 68.15 -26.07 28.85
N LYS A 314 69.24 -26.61 29.40
CA LYS A 314 70.43 -25.86 29.83
C LYS A 314 71.66 -26.12 28.96
N ASP A 315 71.50 -26.86 27.87
CA ASP A 315 72.60 -27.22 26.98
C ASP A 315 72.99 -26.02 26.11
N LYS A 316 74.27 -25.64 26.14
CA LYS A 316 74.82 -24.59 25.28
C LYS A 316 75.08 -25.16 23.88
N LEU A 317 74.24 -24.80 22.91
CA LEU A 317 74.36 -25.21 21.52
C LEU A 317 75.26 -24.26 20.73
N GLN A 318 75.99 -24.83 19.76
CA GLN A 318 76.73 -24.07 18.77
C GLN A 318 76.21 -24.46 17.38
N ILE A 319 75.72 -23.46 16.64
CA ILE A 319 75.15 -23.66 15.29
C ILE A 319 76.21 -23.30 14.25
N CYS A 320 76.55 -24.26 13.40
CA CYS A 320 77.44 -24.07 12.26
C CYS A 320 76.65 -24.16 10.96
N PHE A 321 76.85 -23.17 10.08
CA PHE A 321 76.28 -23.18 8.73
C PHE A 321 77.28 -23.78 7.72
N ASN A 322 76.78 -24.31 6.59
CA ASN A 322 77.59 -24.96 5.56
C ASN A 322 78.65 -24.05 4.89
N ASP A 323 78.63 -22.74 5.15
CA ASP A 323 79.58 -21.75 4.65
C ASP A 323 80.71 -21.41 5.67
N GLY A 324 80.77 -22.12 6.80
CA GLY A 324 81.84 -22.01 7.79
C GLY A 324 81.70 -20.86 8.80
N ARG A 325 80.57 -20.15 8.81
CA ARG A 325 80.30 -19.11 9.82
C ARG A 325 79.64 -19.71 11.07
N ILE A 326 80.15 -19.31 12.24
CA ILE A 326 79.60 -19.67 13.55
C ILE A 326 78.77 -18.49 14.05
N GLY A 327 77.47 -18.70 14.27
CA GLY A 327 76.55 -17.63 14.63
C GLY A 327 75.62 -18.00 15.79
N VAL A 328 75.91 -17.37 16.94
CA VAL A 328 75.06 -17.10 18.10
C VAL A 328 74.97 -18.18 19.20
N THR A 329 75.25 -17.70 20.42
CA THR A 329 75.00 -18.33 21.72
C THR A 329 73.57 -18.01 22.16
N VAL A 330 72.78 -19.02 22.51
CA VAL A 330 71.54 -18.81 23.28
C VAL A 330 71.91 -19.00 24.75
N ASP A 331 71.81 -17.94 25.55
CA ASP A 331 71.79 -18.02 27.02
C ASP A 331 70.34 -17.75 27.47
N GLU A 332 69.89 -18.60 28.41
CA GLU A 332 68.56 -18.76 29.05
C GLU A 332 67.29 -18.36 28.27
#